data_AF-A0A1R4HGI5-F1
#
_entry.id   AF-A0A1R4HGI5-F1
#
_cell.length_a   1.000
_cell.length_b   1.000
_cell.length_c   1.000
_cell.angle_alpha   90.00
_cell.angle_beta   90.00
_cell.angle_gamma   90.00
#
_symmetry.space_group_name_H-M   'P 1'
#
loop_
_entity.id
_entity.type
_entity.pdbx_description
1 polymer ?
#
loop_
_entity_poly.entity_id
_entity_poly.type
_entity_poly.pdbx_seq_one_letter_code
_entity_poly.pdbx_strand_id
1 'polypeptide(L)' 'MENKTFNITLKCFFCECDLKGDTEKKYESGDMLKCQECGELNDYDSLVELAVEEGKASAVHYAKDEISKAFKGLFKK' A
#
# COMPACT_ATOMS: atom_id res chain seq x y z
N MET A 1 -15.11 7.00 14.71
CA MET A 1 -14.30 6.20 13.76
C MET A 1 -13.08 5.72 14.52
N GLU A 2 -12.81 4.42 14.54
CA GLU A 2 -11.62 3.88 15.18
C GLU A 2 -10.37 4.19 14.33
N ASN A 3 -9.22 4.35 14.99
CA ASN A 3 -7.94 4.49 14.31
C ASN A 3 -7.66 3.18 13.55
N LYS A 4 -7.59 3.27 12.23
CA LYS A 4 -7.29 2.13 11.35
C LYS A 4 -5.90 2.30 10.75
N THR A 5 -5.05 1.30 10.95
CA THR A 5 -3.76 1.18 10.27
C THR A 5 -3.96 0.45 8.95
N PHE A 6 -3.34 0.98 7.89
CA PHE A 6 -3.28 0.35 6.58
C PHE A 6 -1.85 -0.09 6.32
N ASN A 7 -1.68 -1.33 5.87
CA ASN A 7 -0.40 -1.88 5.45
C ASN A 7 -0.49 -2.14 3.95
N ILE A 8 0.49 -1.66 3.21
CA ILE A 8 0.60 -1.85 1.77
C ILE A 8 1.79 -2.77 1.49
N THR A 9 1.56 -3.79 0.67
CA THR A 9 2.61 -4.69 0.21
C THR A 9 3.15 -4.17 -1.12
N LEU A 10 4.45 -3.87 -1.15
CA LEU A 10 5.12 -3.46 -2.39
C LEU A 10 5.25 -4.63 -3.35
N LYS A 11 5.01 -4.37 -4.64
CA LYS A 11 5.13 -5.38 -5.71
C LYS A 11 6.20 -5.00 -6.71
N CYS A 12 6.82 -6.01 -7.31
CA CYS A 12 7.77 -5.82 -8.38
C CYS A 12 7.05 -5.31 -9.64
N PHE A 13 7.59 -4.28 -10.29
CA PHE A 13 7.03 -3.72 -11.53
C PHE A 13 7.11 -4.66 -12.73
N PHE A 14 7.96 -5.69 -12.67
CA PHE A 14 8.27 -6.54 -13.82
C PHE A 14 7.58 -7.90 -13.77
N CYS A 15 7.47 -8.48 -12.57
CA CYS A 15 6.87 -9.81 -12.40
C CYS A 15 5.71 -9.85 -11.40
N GLU A 16 5.32 -8.69 -10.85
CA GLU A 16 4.20 -8.50 -9.92
C GLU A 16 4.26 -9.32 -8.61
N CYS A 17 5.40 -9.97 -8.33
CA CYS A 17 5.59 -10.66 -7.06
C CYS A 17 5.73 -9.65 -5.92
N ASP A 18 5.37 -10.08 -4.71
CA ASP A 18 5.60 -9.28 -3.50
C ASP A 18 7.11 -9.10 -3.30
N LEU A 19 7.52 -7.84 -3.09
CA LEU A 19 8.90 -7.50 -2.78
C LEU A 19 9.18 -7.79 -1.30
N LYS A 20 10.27 -8.50 -1.04
CA LYS A 20 10.72 -8.74 0.33
C LYS A 20 11.70 -7.64 0.72
N GLY A 21 11.41 -6.94 1.81
CA GLY A 21 12.32 -5.97 2.39
C GLY A 21 13.45 -6.66 3.16
N ASP A 22 14.63 -6.08 3.11
CA ASP A 22 15.69 -6.37 4.08
C ASP A 22 15.41 -5.57 5.35
N THR A 23 15.27 -6.24 6.49
CA THR A 23 14.96 -5.60 7.78
C THR A 23 16.13 -4.83 8.38
N GLU A 24 17.35 -5.05 7.90
CA GLU A 24 18.55 -4.37 8.35
C GLU A 24 18.92 -3.17 7.47
N LYS A 25 18.37 -3.11 6.25
CA LYS A 25 18.61 -2.03 5.31
C LYS A 25 17.52 -0.96 5.40
N LYS A 26 17.93 0.29 5.58
CA LYS A 26 17.09 1.45 5.30
C LYS A 26 17.27 1.85 3.85
N TYR A 27 16.17 2.08 3.16
CA TYR A 27 16.15 2.59 1.79
C TYR A 27 15.92 4.10 1.81
N GLU A 28 16.58 4.78 0.88
CA GLU A 28 16.45 6.22 0.67
C GLU A 28 16.15 6.54 -0.80
N SER A 29 15.75 7.79 -1.06
CA SER A 29 15.45 8.23 -2.42
C SER A 29 16.65 8.04 -3.34
N GLY A 30 16.38 7.55 -4.56
CA GLY A 30 17.40 7.11 -5.53
C GLY A 30 17.93 5.68 -5.34
N ASP A 31 17.53 4.95 -4.29
CA ASP A 31 17.88 3.54 -4.16
C ASP A 31 17.14 2.65 -5.18
N MET A 32 17.79 1.54 -5.54
CA MET A 32 17.18 0.47 -6.32
C MET A 32 16.96 -0.80 -5.47
N LEU A 33 15.74 -1.32 -5.51
CA LEU A 33 15.33 -2.56 -4.86
C LEU A 33 15.40 -3.73 -5.83
N LYS A 34 16.31 -4.68 -5.59
CA LYS A 34 16.37 -5.89 -6.40
C LYS A 34 15.24 -6.85 -6.02
N CYS A 35 14.44 -7.24 -7.01
CA CYS A 35 13.43 -8.27 -6.85
C CYS A 35 14.11 -9.63 -6.58
N GLN A 36 13.60 -10.36 -5.58
CA GLN A 36 14.15 -11.67 -5.21
C GLN A 36 13.77 -12.78 -6.19
N GLU A 37 12.71 -12.58 -6.99
CA GLU A 37 12.19 -13.60 -7.90
C GLU A 37 12.72 -13.43 -9.33
N CYS A 38 12.59 -12.23 -9.93
CA CYS A 38 13.06 -11.99 -11.31
C CYS A 38 14.44 -11.34 -11.40
N GLY A 39 14.98 -10.82 -10.29
CA GLY A 39 16.28 -10.16 -10.26
C GLY A 39 16.31 -8.73 -10.81
N GLU A 40 15.19 -8.22 -11.32
CA GLU A 40 15.09 -6.84 -11.82
C GLU A 40 15.17 -5.80 -10.69
N LEU A 41 15.62 -4.60 -11.05
CA LEU A 41 15.77 -3.47 -10.14
C LEU A 41 14.54 -2.57 -10.18
N ASN A 42 13.89 -2.37 -9.04
CA ASN A 42 12.72 -1.52 -8.88
C ASN A 42 13.17 -0.22 -8.23
N ASP A 43 12.80 0.91 -8.83
CA ASP A 43 13.10 2.23 -8.30
C ASP A 43 12.33 2.47 -6.99
N TYR A 44 13.05 2.81 -5.91
CA TYR A 44 12.44 2.97 -4.59
C TYR A 44 11.44 4.12 -4.54
N ASP A 45 11.74 5.25 -5.19
CA ASP A 45 10.85 6.42 -5.20
C ASP A 45 9.53 6.09 -5.88
N SER A 46 9.58 5.40 -7.02
CA SER A 46 8.41 4.87 -7.73
C SER A 46 7.59 3.89 -6.87
N LEU A 47 8.25 3.03 -6.08
CA LEU A 47 7.57 2.11 -5.16
C LEU A 47 6.84 2.85 -4.05
N VAL A 48 7.46 3.89 -3.49
CA VAL A 48 6.86 4.74 -2.45
C VAL A 48 5.65 5.49 -3.00
N GLU A 49 5.76 6.07 -4.20
CA GLU A 49 4.65 6.77 -4.86
C GLU A 49 3.43 5.85 -5.04
N LEU A 50 3.64 4.65 -5.57
CA LEU A 50 2.57 3.66 -5.74
C LEU A 50 1.96 3.24 -4.40
N ALA A 51 2.78 3.02 -3.37
CA ALA A 51 2.28 2.69 -2.04
C ALA A 51 1.41 3.81 -1.44
N VAL A 52 1.79 5.07 -1.67
CA VAL A 52 1.00 6.23 -1.24
C VAL A 52 -0.35 6.28 -1.98
N GLU A 53 -0.37 5.99 -3.28
CA GLU A 53 -1.61 5.95 -4.05
C GLU A 53 -2.55 4.82 -3.60
N GLU A 54 -2.02 3.61 -3.42
CA GLU A 54 -2.79 2.47 -2.90
C GLU A 54 -3.29 2.70 -1.48
N GLY A 55 -2.46 3.32 -0.63
CA GLY A 55 -2.82 3.72 0.74
C GLY A 55 -3.97 4.72 0.75
N LYS A 56 -3.92 5.75 -0.11
CA LYS A 56 -5.01 6.74 -0.27
C LYS A 56 -6.29 6.07 -0.73
N ALA A 57 -6.21 5.19 -1.74
CA ALA A 57 -7.38 4.46 -2.24
C ALA A 57 -8.03 3.60 -1.15
N SER A 58 -7.21 2.88 -0.37
CA SER A 58 -7.64 2.05 0.75
C SER A 58 -8.32 2.87 1.86
N ALA A 59 -7.75 4.03 2.20
CA ALA A 59 -8.32 4.94 3.20
C ALA A 59 -9.66 5.53 2.74
N VAL A 60 -9.76 5.96 1.48
CA VAL A 60 -11.01 6.47 0.89
C VAL A 60 -12.09 5.40 0.86
N HIS A 61 -11.74 4.17 0.46
CA HIS A 61 -12.67 3.04 0.46
C HIS A 61 -13.21 2.78 1.86
N TYR A 62 -12.33 2.69 2.86
CA TYR A 62 -12.74 2.50 4.26
C TYR A 62 -13.67 3.62 4.74
N ALA A 63 -13.34 4.89 4.46
CA ALA A 63 -14.18 6.01 4.85
C ALA A 63 -15.58 5.92 4.23
N LYS A 64 -15.67 5.59 2.94
CA LYS A 64 -16.96 5.40 2.24
C LYS A 64 -17.78 4.26 2.85
N ASP A 65 -17.13 3.15 3.18
CA ASP A 65 -17.80 2.01 3.80
C ASP A 65 -18.37 2.35 5.18
N GLU A 66 -17.59 3.03 6.03
CA GLU A 66 -18.03 3.44 7.36
C GLU A 66 -19.19 4.44 7.29
N ILE A 67 -19.12 5.41 6.37
CA ILE A 67 -20.23 6.33 6.11
C ILE A 67 -21.48 5.55 5.65
N SER A 68 -21.34 4.63 4.69
CA SER A 68 -22.46 3.83 4.19
C SER A 68 -23.12 2.99 5.29
N LYS A 69 -22.33 2.37 6.17
CA LYS A 69 -22.83 1.61 7.32
C LYS A 69 -23.59 2.51 8.29
N ALA A 70 -23.06 3.69 8.61
CA ALA A 70 -23.72 4.65 9.49
C ALA A 70 -25.07 5.09 8.92
N PHE A 71 -25.14 5.44 7.63
CA PHE A 71 -26.39 5.79 6.96
C PHE A 71 -27.40 4.64 6.95
N LYS A 72 -26.99 3.42 6.59
CA LYS A 72 -27.89 2.25 6.61
C LYS A 72 -28.42 1.94 8.02
N GLY A 73 -27.63 2.18 9.06
CA GLY A 73 -28.05 2.04 10.46
C GLY A 73 -29.15 3.02 10.86
N LEU A 74 -29.13 4.24 10.31
CA LEU A 74 -30.15 5.26 10.58
C LEU A 74 -31.52 4.91 9.98
N PHE A 75 -31.56 4.25 8.82
CA PHE A 75 -32.81 3.84 8.15
C PHE A 75 -33.37 2.49 8.61
N LYS A 76 -32.67 1.79 9.51
CA LYS A 76 -33.14 0.52 10.10
C LYS A 76 -33.88 0.71 11.44
N LYS A 77 -34.22 1.96 11.78
CA LYS A 77 -35.05 2.33 12.93
C LYS A 77 -36.42 2.77 12.48
#